data_AF-A0A6B0YHA9-F1
#
_entry.id   AF-A0A6B0YHA9-F1
#
_cell.length_a   1.000
_cell.length_b   1.000
_cell.length_c   1.000
_cell.angle_alpha   90.00
_cell.angle_beta   90.00
_cell.angle_gamma   90.00
#
_symmetry.space_group_name_H-M   'P 1'
#
loop_
_entity.id
_entity.type
_entity.pdbx_description
1 polymer ?
#
loop_
_entity_poly.entity_id
_entity_poly.type
_entity_poly.pdbx_seq_one_letter_code
_entity_poly.pdbx_strand_id
1 'polypeptide(L)'
;MARIVLYHNPACSKSRAAKEILEGGEVDFDVVEYLKAPLGEADLRRVLELIDDAPAELVRKDANFRELGLRAGDYTSVDAVVALLLEHPKLMQRPVVVRGERAVIARPSEKVEELL
;
A
#
# COMPACT_ATOMS: atom_id res chain seq x y z
N MET A 1 -16.65 13.94 -5.81
CA MET A 1 -15.21 13.67 -5.73
C MET A 1 -15.02 12.29 -5.15
N ALA A 2 -14.10 11.49 -5.68
CA ALA A 2 -13.80 10.18 -5.10
C ALA A 2 -12.99 10.37 -3.80
N ARG A 3 -13.38 9.63 -2.76
CA ARG A 3 -12.72 9.65 -1.44
C ARG A 3 -11.29 9.13 -1.58
N ILE A 4 -10.32 9.84 -0.99
CA ILE A 4 -8.91 9.42 -0.95
C ILE A 4 -8.66 8.68 0.36
N VAL A 5 -7.97 7.54 0.31
CA VAL A 5 -7.56 6.77 1.48
C VAL A 5 -6.05 6.57 1.43
N LEU A 6 -5.36 6.98 2.49
CA LEU A 6 -3.94 6.77 2.70
C LEU A 6 -3.72 5.63 3.70
N TYR A 7 -3.15 4.52 3.23
CA TYR A 7 -2.61 3.47 4.09
C TYR A 7 -1.25 3.90 4.63
N HIS A 8 -1.24 4.31 5.89
CA HIS A 8 -0.17 5.04 6.51
C HIS A 8 0.57 4.23 7.58
N ASN A 9 1.87 4.49 7.74
CA ASN A 9 2.64 4.11 8.91
C ASN A 9 3.44 5.32 9.44
N PRO A 10 3.09 5.85 10.63
CA PRO A 10 3.75 7.03 11.20
C PRO A 10 5.26 6.88 11.39
N ALA A 11 5.75 5.65 11.62
CA ALA A 11 7.18 5.38 11.80
C ALA A 11 7.98 5.39 10.48
N CYS A 12 7.32 5.61 9.33
CA CYS A 12 7.97 5.58 8.02
C CYS A 12 8.06 6.97 7.40
N SER A 13 9.28 7.49 7.22
CA SER A 13 9.50 8.84 6.67
C SER A 13 8.84 9.08 5.31
N LYS A 14 8.87 8.09 4.41
CA LYS A 14 8.17 8.19 3.10
C LYS A 14 6.65 8.22 3.24
N SER A 15 6.11 7.54 4.25
CA SER A 15 4.68 7.56 4.55
C SER A 15 4.23 8.90 5.13
N ARG A 16 5.09 9.56 5.93
CA ARG A 16 4.86 10.92 6.44
C ARG A 16 4.93 11.95 5.31
N ALA A 17 5.93 11.87 4.44
CA ALA A 17 6.03 12.73 3.27
C ALA A 17 4.79 12.63 2.34
N ALA A 18 4.30 11.42 2.07
CA ALA A 18 3.07 11.23 1.30
C ALA A 18 1.83 11.87 1.97
N LYS A 19 1.74 11.81 3.30
CA LYS A 19 0.66 12.47 4.05
C LYS A 19 0.77 14.00 3.92
N GLU A 20 1.97 14.55 4.07
CA GLU A 20 2.22 16.00 3.92
C GLU A 20 1.86 16.50 2.51
N ILE A 21 2.13 15.71 1.46
CA ILE A 21 1.72 16.03 0.08
C ILE A 21 0.20 16.10 -0.05
N LEU A 22 -0.54 15.14 0.53
CA LEU A 22 -2.01 15.17 0.52
C LEU A 22 -2.56 16.38 1.28
N GLU A 23 -1.99 16.69 2.44
CA GLU A 23 -2.38 17.87 3.23
C GLU A 23 -2.11 19.18 2.48
N GLY A 24 -0.98 19.28 1.79
CA GLY A 24 -0.61 20.44 0.98
C GLY A 24 -1.45 20.59 -0.31
N GLY A 25 -2.05 19.50 -0.79
CA GLY A 25 -2.96 19.51 -1.95
C GLY A 25 -4.38 19.98 -1.63
N GLU A 26 -4.68 20.32 -0.37
CA GLU A 26 -6.00 20.78 0.09
C GLU A 26 -7.15 19.80 -0.28
N VAL A 27 -6.86 18.49 -0.29
CA VAL A 27 -7.84 17.44 -0.56
C VAL A 27 -8.31 16.76 0.73
N ASP A 28 -9.57 16.36 0.78
CA ASP A 28 -10.08 15.49 1.84
C ASP A 28 -9.60 14.04 1.65
N PHE A 29 -9.00 13.47 2.69
CA PHE A 29 -8.54 12.08 2.70
C PHE A 29 -8.67 11.44 4.08
N ASP A 30 -8.80 10.11 4.08
CA ASP A 30 -8.76 9.30 5.30
C ASP A 30 -7.40 8.67 5.49
N VAL A 31 -7.02 8.50 6.75
CA VAL A 31 -5.78 7.82 7.13
C VAL A 31 -6.12 6.50 7.80
N VAL A 32 -5.63 5.41 7.22
CA VAL A 32 -5.74 4.06 7.80
C VAL A 32 -4.34 3.61 8.23
N GLU A 33 -4.14 3.48 9.54
CA GLU A 33 -2.93 2.84 10.08
C GLU A 33 -3.00 1.32 9.89
N TYR A 34 -2.63 0.85 8.70
CA TYR A 34 -2.82 -0.54 8.27
C TYR A 34 -2.13 -1.60 9.16
N LEU A 35 -1.17 -1.20 10.01
CA LEU A 35 -0.57 -2.10 10.99
C LEU A 35 -1.42 -2.28 12.26
N LYS A 36 -2.28 -1.32 12.58
CA LYS A 36 -3.25 -1.38 13.69
C LYS A 36 -4.57 -1.99 13.23
N ALA A 37 -5.00 -1.63 12.02
CA ALA A 37 -6.20 -2.15 11.37
C ALA A 37 -5.80 -2.72 10.00
N PRO A 38 -5.31 -3.98 9.95
CA PRO A 38 -4.92 -4.61 8.69
C PRO A 38 -6.10 -4.78 7.75
N LEU A 39 -5.82 -4.73 6.46
CA LEU A 39 -6.81 -4.92 5.41
C LEU A 39 -7.26 -6.38 5.38
N GLY A 40 -8.54 -6.60 5.09
CA GLY A 40 -9.06 -7.93 4.81
C GLY A 40 -8.73 -8.39 3.39
N GLU A 41 -9.09 -9.62 3.09
CA GLU A 41 -8.85 -10.26 1.79
C GLU A 41 -9.47 -9.47 0.63
N ALA A 42 -10.73 -9.04 0.81
CA ALA A 42 -11.45 -8.26 -0.18
C ALA A 42 -10.80 -6.89 -0.44
N ASP A 43 -10.36 -6.19 0.60
CA ASP A 43 -9.70 -4.89 0.48
C ASP A 43 -8.33 -5.02 -0.19
N LEU A 44 -7.55 -6.05 0.15
CA LEU A 44 -6.25 -6.32 -0.47
C LEU A 44 -6.40 -6.63 -1.96
N ARG A 45 -7.36 -7.49 -2.33
CA ARG A 45 -7.68 -7.76 -3.74
C ARG A 45 -8.09 -6.48 -4.44
N ARG A 46 -8.97 -5.69 -3.82
CA ARG A 46 -9.40 -4.41 -4.40
C ARG A 46 -8.22 -3.49 -4.63
N VAL A 47 -7.32 -3.33 -3.66
CA VAL A 47 -6.11 -2.54 -3.85
C VAL A 47 -5.30 -3.07 -5.03
N LEU A 48 -5.04 -4.37 -5.11
CA LEU A 48 -4.28 -4.97 -6.22
C LEU A 48 -4.92 -4.81 -7.60
N GLU A 49 -6.25 -4.77 -7.69
CA GLU A 49 -6.97 -4.46 -8.94
C GLU A 49 -6.83 -3.00 -9.36
N LEU A 50 -6.55 -2.10 -8.40
CA LEU A 50 -6.50 -0.66 -8.61
C LEU A 50 -5.11 -0.12 -8.87
N ILE A 51 -4.06 -0.88 -8.56
CA ILE A 51 -2.68 -0.46 -8.81
C ILE A 51 -2.29 -0.88 -10.23
N ASP A 52 -1.65 0.01 -10.97
CA ASP A 52 -1.11 -0.27 -12.32
C ASP A 52 0.15 -1.16 -12.28
N ASP A 53 0.82 -1.25 -11.12
CA ASP A 53 2.02 -2.03 -10.87
C ASP A 53 1.70 -3.53 -10.71
N ALA A 54 2.72 -4.38 -10.92
CA ALA A 54 2.58 -5.82 -10.70
C ALA A 54 2.23 -6.14 -9.22
N PRO A 55 1.46 -7.20 -8.93
CA PRO A 55 1.04 -7.53 -7.56
C PRO A 55 2.20 -7.64 -6.56
N ALA A 56 3.33 -8.17 -7.02
CA ALA A 56 4.54 -8.34 -6.23
C ALA A 56 5.13 -7.00 -5.72
N GLU A 57 4.81 -5.86 -6.35
CA GLU A 57 5.28 -4.53 -5.92
C GLU A 57 4.58 -4.07 -4.64
N LEU A 58 3.40 -4.62 -4.34
CA LEU A 58 2.74 -4.41 -3.05
C LEU A 58 3.45 -5.13 -1.89
N VAL A 59 4.36 -6.06 -2.19
CA VAL A 59 5.14 -6.80 -1.19
C VAL A 59 6.48 -6.13 -0.93
N ARG A 60 6.67 -5.70 0.31
CA ARG A 60 7.88 -5.06 0.81
C ARG A 60 8.98 -6.09 1.09
N LYS A 61 10.08 -5.98 0.36
CA LYS A 61 11.24 -6.89 0.44
C LYS A 61 12.27 -6.46 1.50
N ASP A 62 11.85 -6.31 2.76
CA ASP A 62 12.74 -5.95 3.88
C ASP A 62 13.24 -7.16 4.71
N ALA A 63 13.82 -6.92 5.89
CA ALA A 63 14.32 -7.99 6.75
C ALA A 63 13.21 -9.00 7.12
N ASN A 64 12.00 -8.53 7.40
CA ASN A 64 10.85 -9.41 7.71
C ASN A 64 10.53 -10.33 6.54
N PHE A 65 10.70 -9.87 5.30
CA PHE A 65 10.50 -10.70 4.11
C PHE A 65 11.58 -11.79 4.00
N ARG A 66 12.84 -11.46 4.31
CA ARG A 66 13.97 -12.40 4.23
C ARG A 66 13.87 -13.53 5.26
N GLU A 67 13.31 -13.24 6.43
CA GLU A 67 13.12 -14.23 7.51
C GLU A 67 12.12 -15.33 7.11
N LEU A 68 11.24 -15.08 6.15
CA LEU A 68 10.24 -16.06 5.69
C LEU A 68 10.77 -17.07 4.68
N GLY A 69 11.98 -16.87 4.15
CA GLY A 69 12.58 -17.82 3.19
C GLY A 69 11.81 -17.95 1.87
N LEU A 70 10.99 -16.97 1.52
CA LEU A 70 10.16 -16.97 0.31
C LEU A 70 11.02 -16.91 -0.96
N ARG A 71 10.60 -17.67 -1.98
CA ARG A 71 11.19 -17.66 -3.31
C ARG A 71 10.51 -16.61 -4.18
N ALA A 72 11.21 -16.14 -5.20
CA ALA A 72 10.70 -15.09 -6.11
C ALA A 72 9.37 -15.44 -6.81
N GLY A 73 9.02 -16.72 -6.91
CA GLY A 73 7.75 -17.18 -7.48
C GLY A 73 6.57 -17.17 -6.51
N ASP A 74 6.82 -17.14 -5.20
CA ASP A 74 5.82 -17.41 -4.15
C ASP A 74 4.84 -16.25 -3.95
N TYR A 75 5.08 -15.08 -4.56
CA TYR A 75 4.30 -13.85 -4.35
C TYR A 75 4.11 -13.06 -5.65
N THR A 76 3.85 -13.77 -6.75
CA THR A 76 3.73 -13.17 -8.09
C THR A 76 2.28 -12.99 -8.54
N SER A 77 1.36 -13.86 -8.10
CA SER A 77 -0.07 -13.76 -8.40
C SER A 77 -0.80 -12.93 -7.34
N VAL A 78 -1.97 -12.40 -7.72
CA VAL A 78 -2.85 -11.67 -6.78
C VAL A 78 -3.18 -12.53 -5.57
N ASP A 79 -3.62 -13.78 -5.76
CA ASP A 79 -3.97 -14.66 -4.63
C ASP A 79 -2.78 -14.95 -3.72
N ALA A 80 -1.58 -15.14 -4.28
CA ALA A 80 -0.39 -15.40 -3.48
C ALA A 80 0.03 -14.17 -2.66
N VAL A 81 -0.03 -12.98 -3.26
CA VAL A 81 0.24 -11.71 -2.56
C VAL A 81 -0.79 -11.46 -1.47
N VAL A 82 -2.08 -11.69 -1.76
CA VAL A 82 -3.16 -11.51 -0.77
C VAL A 82 -2.97 -12.45 0.41
N ALA A 83 -2.75 -13.75 0.17
CA ALA A 83 -2.49 -14.72 1.22
C ALA A 83 -1.28 -14.31 2.08
N LEU A 84 -0.18 -13.90 1.44
CA LEU A 84 1.02 -13.43 2.13
C LEU A 84 0.76 -12.19 3.00
N LEU A 85 -0.02 -11.22 2.51
CA LEU A 85 -0.30 -9.99 3.24
C LEU A 85 -1.35 -10.16 4.34
N LEU A 86 -2.23 -11.17 4.23
CA LEU A 86 -3.15 -11.57 5.30
C LEU A 86 -2.39 -12.17 6.49
N GLU A 87 -1.43 -13.06 6.21
CA GLU A 87 -0.60 -13.67 7.25
C GLU A 87 0.44 -12.69 7.81
N HIS A 88 0.99 -11.84 6.93
CA HIS A 88 2.06 -10.90 7.28
C HIS A 88 1.75 -9.46 6.82
N PRO A 89 0.81 -8.74 7.46
CA PRO A 89 0.44 -7.37 7.06
C PRO A 89 1.62 -6.39 7.04
N LYS A 90 2.67 -6.65 7.85
CA LYS A 90 3.90 -5.84 7.88
C LYS A 90 4.65 -5.79 6.55
N LEU A 91 4.47 -6.80 5.71
CA LEU A 91 5.04 -6.88 4.38
C LEU A 91 4.30 -6.02 3.37
N MET A 92 3.15 -5.43 3.70
CA MET A 92 2.50 -4.51 2.77
C MET A 92 3.38 -3.28 2.56
N GLN A 93 3.57 -2.95 1.29
CA GLN A 93 4.31 -1.79 0.86
C GLN A 93 3.61 -0.52 1.37
N ARG A 94 4.41 0.52 1.63
CA ARG A 94 3.92 1.78 2.19
C ARG A 94 4.72 2.99 1.70
N PRO A 95 4.10 4.15 1.56
CA PRO A 95 2.65 4.41 1.61
C PRO A 95 1.89 3.85 0.39
N VAL A 96 0.62 3.51 0.56
CA VAL A 96 -0.32 3.20 -0.54
C VAL A 96 -1.47 4.18 -0.46
N VAL A 97 -1.82 4.79 -1.58
CA VAL A 97 -2.92 5.75 -1.68
C VAL A 97 -3.94 5.21 -2.66
N VAL A 98 -5.22 5.29 -2.30
CA VAL A 98 -6.35 4.87 -3.14
C VAL A 98 -7.27 6.07 -3.35
N ARG A 99 -7.70 6.31 -4.59
CA ARG A 99 -8.71 7.30 -4.94
C ARG A 99 -9.68 6.72 -5.96
N GLY A 100 -10.90 6.42 -5.52
CA GLY A 100 -11.93 5.85 -6.37
C GLY A 100 -11.51 4.50 -6.97
N GLU A 101 -11.22 4.50 -8.27
CA GLU A 101 -10.81 3.31 -9.02
C GLU A 101 -9.34 3.33 -9.44
N ARG A 102 -8.49 4.01 -8.67
CA ARG A 102 -7.04 3.99 -8.88
C ARG A 102 -6.31 3.94 -7.56
N ALA A 103 -5.20 3.22 -7.52
CA ALA A 103 -4.32 3.12 -6.38
C ALA A 103 -2.86 3.25 -6.79
N VAL A 104 -2.04 3.83 -5.92
CA VAL A 104 -0.62 4.07 -6.19
C VAL A 104 0.21 3.65 -5.00
N ILE A 105 1.25 2.87 -5.27
CA ILE A 105 2.33 2.61 -4.31
C ILE A 105 3.27 3.81 -4.34
N ALA A 106 3.14 4.69 -3.34
CA ALA A 106 3.83 5.98 -3.31
C ALA A 106 5.28 5.86 -2.84
N ARG A 107 6.08 5.18 -3.66
CA ARG A 107 7.53 5.13 -3.58
C ARG A 107 8.15 5.41 -4.96
N PRO A 108 8.68 6.62 -5.20
CA PRO A 108 8.85 7.73 -4.26
C PRO A 108 7.52 8.40 -3.82
N SER A 109 7.56 9.20 -2.75
CA SER A 109 6.35 9.79 -2.13
C SER A 109 5.63 10.77 -3.04
N GLU A 110 6.33 11.37 -3.99
CA GLU A 110 5.74 12.26 -5.01
C GLU A 110 4.70 11.57 -5.90
N LYS A 111 4.74 10.24 -6.04
CA LYS A 111 3.74 9.49 -6.83
C LYS A 111 2.29 9.71 -6.35
N VAL A 112 2.10 10.22 -5.13
CA VAL A 112 0.78 10.63 -4.63
C VAL A 112 0.13 11.72 -5.50
N GLU A 113 0.93 12.58 -6.13
CA GLU A 113 0.45 13.65 -7.01
C GLU A 113 -0.31 13.12 -8.23
N GLU A 114 -0.06 11.87 -8.63
CA GLU A 114 -0.83 11.20 -9.70
C GLU A 114 -2.30 10.97 -9.34
N LEU A 115 -2.64 11.09 -8.05
CA LEU A 115 -3.98 10.91 -7.52
C LEU A 115 -4.60 12.21 -7.00
N LEU A 116 -3.95 13.37 -7.13
CA LEU A 116 -4.56 14.66 -6.73
C LEU A 116 -5.56 15.18 -7.78
#